data_AF-A0A2G9ZZG8-F1
#
_entry.id   AF-A0A2G9ZZG8-F1
#
_cell.length_a   1.000
_cell.length_b   1.000
_cell.length_c   1.000
_cell.angle_alpha   90.00
_cell.angle_beta   90.00
_cell.angle_gamma   90.00
#
_symmetry.space_group_name_H-M   'P 1'
#
loop_
_entity.id
_entity.type
_entity.pdbx_description
1 polymer ?
#
loop_
_entity_poly.entity_id
_entity_poly.type
_entity_poly.pdbx_seq_one_letter_code
_entity_poly.pdbx_strand_id
1 'polypeptide(L)'
;QAAARKNRPMDLSDITVVGEKIADVAAFHAYDFEYSDTEDGAMPAPMAKQGIRGLYYHKYDLSMCTYCSGLNGLVLSAIRYAWKGRPWDKVEVLTGKKMQPTPGMKKTILLGQCMSRLHKDNPVIKEAIPIKGCPPDPKDIIQALHQAGIDADPALFEKADQLPGFFMARYQDKPEFDEAFFRIE
;
A
#
# COMPACT_ATOMS: atom_id res chain seq x y z
N GLN A 1 15.71 20.25 -17.15
CA GLN A 1 15.43 21.44 -18.00
C GLN A 1 14.93 22.69 -17.23
N ALA A 2 14.80 22.70 -15.90
CA ALA A 2 14.43 23.92 -15.15
C ALA A 2 15.62 24.87 -14.85
N ALA A 3 16.76 24.33 -14.42
CA ALA A 3 17.96 25.11 -14.05
C ALA A 3 18.55 25.90 -15.24
N ALA A 4 18.70 25.25 -16.40
CA ALA A 4 19.20 25.89 -17.62
C ALA A 4 18.33 27.07 -18.08
N ARG A 5 17.00 27.00 -17.96
CA ARG A 5 16.08 28.10 -18.30
C ARG A 5 16.22 29.32 -17.37
N LYS A 6 16.89 29.15 -16.23
CA LYS A 6 17.14 30.19 -15.23
C LYS A 6 18.62 30.54 -15.11
N ASN A 7 19.47 30.07 -16.04
CA ASN A 7 20.93 30.21 -15.98
C ASN A 7 21.54 29.76 -14.65
N ARG A 8 20.96 28.71 -14.05
CA ARG A 8 21.46 28.13 -12.80
C ARG A 8 22.27 26.86 -13.07
N PRO A 9 23.37 26.64 -12.33
CA PRO A 9 24.13 25.41 -12.42
C PRO A 9 23.33 24.21 -11.85
N MET A 10 23.65 23.00 -12.31
CA MET A 10 22.95 21.76 -11.89
C MET A 10 23.66 21.03 -10.74
N ASP A 11 24.85 21.47 -10.38
CA ASP A 11 25.69 20.91 -9.31
C ASP A 11 25.46 21.60 -7.96
N LEU A 12 24.47 22.50 -7.88
CA LEU A 12 24.15 23.31 -6.71
C LEU A 12 25.30 24.24 -6.27
N SER A 13 26.28 24.52 -7.13
CA SER A 13 27.41 25.42 -6.83
C SER A 13 27.01 26.85 -6.52
N ASP A 14 25.78 27.25 -6.90
CA ASP A 14 25.19 28.55 -6.58
C ASP A 14 24.41 28.57 -5.26
N ILE A 15 24.42 27.47 -4.48
CA ILE A 15 23.76 27.37 -3.18
C ILE A 15 24.79 27.47 -2.06
N THR A 16 24.63 28.46 -1.18
CA THR A 16 25.38 28.55 0.07
C THR A 16 24.75 27.64 1.12
N VAL A 17 25.49 26.63 1.59
CA VAL A 17 25.08 25.79 2.72
C VAL A 17 25.47 26.49 4.01
N VAL A 18 24.49 26.73 4.89
CA VAL A 18 24.69 27.27 6.23
C VAL A 18 24.27 26.22 7.26
N GLY A 19 25.02 26.09 8.36
CA GLY A 19 24.80 25.04 9.36
C GLY A 19 25.64 23.79 9.13
N GLU A 20 25.06 22.60 9.35
CA GLU A 20 25.74 21.31 9.21
C GLU A 20 26.12 21.01 7.74
N LYS A 21 27.22 20.27 7.53
CA LYS A 21 27.60 19.86 6.18
C LYS A 21 26.62 18.81 5.68
N ILE A 22 26.14 18.95 4.43
CA ILE A 22 25.20 18.00 3.80
C ILE A 22 25.70 16.55 3.93
N ALA A 23 27.00 16.31 3.73
CA ALA A 23 27.59 14.97 3.81
C ALA A 23 27.47 14.33 5.21
N ASP A 24 27.49 15.16 6.26
CA ASP A 24 27.45 14.69 7.66
C ASP A 24 26.02 14.32 8.09
N VAL A 25 25.00 14.84 7.40
CA VAL A 25 23.57 14.60 7.66
C VAL A 25 22.85 13.85 6.54
N ALA A 26 23.57 13.45 5.50
CA ALA A 26 23.01 12.70 4.38
C ALA A 26 22.66 11.28 4.83
N ALA A 27 21.40 10.90 4.64
CA ALA A 27 20.93 9.53 4.86
C ALA A 27 20.43 8.93 3.55
N PHE A 28 20.91 7.75 3.20
CA PHE A 28 20.40 7.01 2.05
C PHE A 28 18.99 6.52 2.34
N HIS A 29 18.03 6.94 1.50
CA HIS A 29 16.66 6.48 1.57
C HIS A 29 16.44 5.45 0.46
N ALA A 30 16.21 4.20 0.84
CA ALA A 30 15.78 3.19 -0.12
C ALA A 30 14.43 3.62 -0.72
N TYR A 31 14.28 3.47 -2.04
CA TYR A 31 13.04 3.80 -2.76
C TYR A 31 11.97 2.72 -2.62
N ASP A 32 12.30 1.62 -1.92
CA ASP A 32 11.51 0.41 -1.86
C ASP A 32 11.36 -0.07 -0.41
N PHE A 33 10.25 -0.75 -0.14
CA PHE A 33 9.93 -1.30 1.18
C PHE A 33 10.13 -2.81 1.18
N GLU A 34 10.62 -3.35 2.29
CA GLU A 34 10.83 -4.79 2.45
C GLU A 34 9.49 -5.55 2.42
N TYR A 35 9.47 -6.65 1.67
CA TYR A 35 8.39 -7.63 1.66
C TYR A 35 8.94 -8.95 2.14
N SER A 36 8.15 -9.64 2.96
CA SER A 36 8.35 -11.06 3.26
C SER A 36 7.63 -11.87 2.20
N ASP A 37 8.29 -12.91 1.68
CA ASP A 37 7.71 -13.89 0.77
C ASP A 37 8.17 -15.28 1.22
N THR A 38 7.25 -16.04 1.78
CA THR A 38 7.49 -17.32 2.44
C THR A 38 6.33 -18.27 2.17
N GLU A 39 6.50 -19.56 2.49
CA GLU A 39 5.42 -20.54 2.37
C GLU A 39 4.20 -20.18 3.25
N ASP A 40 4.40 -19.46 4.35
CA ASP A 40 3.34 -19.02 5.26
C ASP A 40 2.67 -17.71 4.84
N GLY A 41 3.15 -17.03 3.80
CA GLY A 41 2.55 -15.81 3.28
C GLY A 41 3.52 -14.88 2.57
N ALA A 42 2.94 -13.95 1.81
CA ALA A 42 3.62 -12.85 1.14
C ALA A 42 2.98 -11.52 1.55
N MET A 43 3.73 -10.57 2.10
CA MET A 43 3.19 -9.30 2.62
C MET A 43 4.31 -8.31 2.99
N PRO A 44 4.01 -7.02 3.24
CA PRO A 44 4.98 -6.09 3.80
C PRO A 44 5.67 -6.64 5.05
N ALA A 45 6.99 -6.46 5.17
CA ALA A 45 7.77 -7.01 6.28
C ALA A 45 7.23 -6.67 7.68
N PRO A 46 6.68 -5.47 7.96
CA PRO A 46 6.06 -5.19 9.27
C PRO A 46 4.87 -6.10 9.60
N MET A 47 4.06 -6.49 8.61
CA MET A 47 2.93 -7.41 8.79
C MET A 47 3.41 -8.83 9.09
N ALA A 48 4.46 -9.28 8.39
CA ALA A 48 5.09 -10.56 8.67
C ALA A 48 5.72 -10.60 10.07
N LYS A 49 6.41 -9.52 10.49
CA LYS A 49 6.97 -9.37 11.85
C LYS A 49 5.88 -9.39 12.94
N GLN A 50 4.64 -9.00 12.62
CA GLN A 50 3.48 -9.12 13.52
C GLN A 50 2.94 -10.56 13.61
N GLY A 51 3.48 -11.51 12.84
CA GLY A 51 3.10 -12.91 12.86
C GLY A 51 1.88 -13.25 12.01
N ILE A 52 1.48 -12.37 11.10
CA ILE A 52 0.40 -12.63 10.15
C ILE A 52 0.80 -13.79 9.23
N ARG A 53 -0.10 -14.77 9.05
CA ARG A 53 0.12 -15.97 8.23
C ARG A 53 -1.12 -16.33 7.41
N GLY A 54 -0.91 -17.02 6.30
CA GLY A 54 -1.97 -17.50 5.41
C GLY A 54 -2.51 -16.45 4.43
N LEU A 55 -1.85 -15.30 4.34
CA LEU A 55 -2.15 -14.21 3.42
C LEU A 55 -1.02 -14.05 2.41
N TYR A 56 -1.38 -13.93 1.13
CA TYR A 56 -0.45 -13.67 0.03
C TYR A 56 -0.87 -12.38 -0.66
N TYR A 57 -0.46 -11.27 -0.06
CA TYR A 57 -0.55 -9.92 -0.61
C TYR A 57 0.77 -9.60 -1.33
N HIS A 58 0.82 -9.94 -2.62
CA HIS A 58 2.02 -9.77 -3.43
C HIS A 58 2.44 -8.31 -3.55
N LYS A 59 3.75 -8.10 -3.66
CA LYS A 59 4.31 -6.76 -3.85
C LYS A 59 3.78 -6.15 -5.14
N TYR A 60 3.18 -4.97 -5.01
CA TYR A 60 2.63 -4.24 -6.15
C TYR A 60 3.69 -3.99 -7.23
N ASP A 61 3.25 -3.98 -8.47
CA ASP A 61 4.09 -3.72 -9.63
C ASP A 61 3.76 -2.37 -10.28
N LEU A 62 4.59 -1.95 -11.25
CA LEU A 62 4.47 -0.65 -11.94
C LEU A 62 3.17 -0.44 -12.75
N SER A 63 2.32 -1.46 -12.87
CA SER A 63 1.03 -1.38 -13.55
C SER A 63 -0.13 -0.97 -12.63
N MET A 64 0.08 -0.91 -11.32
CA MET A 64 -0.88 -0.33 -10.38
C MET A 64 -1.02 1.18 -10.65
N CYS A 65 -2.25 1.64 -10.89
CA CYS A 65 -2.51 3.07 -11.13
C CYS A 65 -2.60 3.86 -9.81
N THR A 66 -2.50 5.18 -9.90
CA THR A 66 -2.56 6.09 -8.75
C THR A 66 -3.80 5.90 -7.87
N TYR A 67 -4.98 5.68 -8.47
CA TYR A 67 -6.22 5.49 -7.71
C TYR A 67 -6.21 4.19 -6.90
N CYS A 68 -5.79 3.06 -7.50
CA CYS A 68 -5.65 1.81 -6.76
C CYS A 68 -4.51 1.87 -5.74
N SER A 69 -3.44 2.62 -6.03
CA SER A 69 -2.35 2.86 -5.08
C SER A 69 -2.83 3.59 -3.83
N GLY A 70 -3.76 4.55 -3.96
CA GLY A 70 -4.38 5.21 -2.82
C GLY A 70 -5.17 4.25 -1.92
N LEU A 71 -5.89 3.29 -2.52
CA LEU A 71 -6.65 2.28 -1.79
C LEU A 71 -5.77 1.17 -1.20
N ASN A 72 -4.63 0.87 -1.81
CA ASN A 72 -3.76 -0.25 -1.43
C ASN A 72 -3.33 -0.18 0.06
N GLY A 73 -2.99 1.02 0.55
CA GLY A 73 -2.65 1.24 1.95
C GLY A 73 -3.83 0.98 2.91
N LEU A 74 -5.06 1.30 2.48
CA LEU A 74 -6.27 1.05 3.26
C LEU A 74 -6.57 -0.44 3.36
N VAL A 75 -6.47 -1.16 2.25
CA VAL A 75 -6.68 -2.62 2.23
C VAL A 75 -5.66 -3.31 3.14
N LEU A 76 -4.38 -2.98 3.04
CA LEU A 76 -3.34 -3.53 3.92
C LEU A 76 -3.61 -3.22 5.40
N SER A 77 -4.05 -1.99 5.71
CA SER A 77 -4.41 -1.60 7.07
C SER A 77 -5.60 -2.39 7.59
N ALA A 78 -6.65 -2.54 6.78
CA ALA A 78 -7.84 -3.31 7.12
C ALA A 78 -7.50 -4.79 7.40
N ILE A 79 -6.68 -5.40 6.56
CA ILE A 79 -6.20 -6.77 6.77
C ILE A 79 -5.39 -6.86 8.06
N ARG A 80 -4.46 -5.92 8.28
CA ARG A 80 -3.62 -5.88 9.49
C ARG A 80 -4.47 -5.79 10.76
N TYR A 81 -5.51 -4.95 10.79
CA TYR A 81 -6.39 -4.80 11.96
C TYR A 81 -7.37 -5.96 12.14
N ALA A 82 -7.73 -6.66 11.06
CA ALA A 82 -8.56 -7.86 11.12
C ALA A 82 -7.83 -9.08 11.72
N TRP A 83 -6.50 -9.02 11.89
CA TRP A 83 -5.71 -10.13 12.41
C TRP A 83 -6.03 -10.43 13.88
N LYS A 84 -6.56 -11.62 14.15
CA LYS A 84 -6.88 -12.12 15.51
C LYS A 84 -5.98 -13.29 15.96
N GLY A 85 -4.76 -13.38 15.43
CA GLY A 85 -3.78 -14.42 15.79
C GLY A 85 -4.00 -15.80 15.15
N ARG A 86 -5.03 -15.95 14.29
CA ARG A 86 -5.36 -17.20 13.61
C ARG A 86 -5.05 -17.10 12.11
N PRO A 87 -4.18 -17.96 11.55
CA PRO A 87 -3.83 -17.93 10.13
C PRO A 87 -5.07 -18.01 9.23
N TRP A 88 -5.06 -17.25 8.13
CA TRP A 88 -6.05 -17.40 7.08
C TRP A 88 -5.74 -18.64 6.21
N ASP A 89 -6.73 -19.22 5.54
CA ASP A 89 -6.52 -20.41 4.70
C ASP A 89 -6.17 -20.00 3.27
N LYS A 90 -4.89 -19.69 3.03
CA LYS A 90 -4.31 -19.36 1.71
C LYS A 90 -5.14 -18.37 0.88
N VAL A 91 -5.30 -17.18 1.42
CA VAL A 91 -5.97 -16.04 0.76
C VAL A 91 -4.95 -15.22 0.00
N GLU A 92 -5.14 -15.08 -1.31
CA GLU A 92 -4.30 -14.28 -2.20
C GLU A 92 -5.00 -12.98 -2.59
N VAL A 93 -4.24 -11.89 -2.70
CA VAL A 93 -4.73 -10.60 -3.22
C VAL A 93 -3.88 -10.19 -4.42
N LEU A 94 -4.52 -10.08 -5.59
CA LEU A 94 -3.87 -9.61 -6.82
C LEU A 94 -4.26 -8.18 -7.11
N THR A 95 -3.27 -7.39 -7.54
CA THR A 95 -3.41 -5.96 -7.83
C THR A 95 -2.75 -5.59 -9.17
N GLY A 96 -2.95 -4.36 -9.65
CA GLY A 96 -2.35 -3.89 -10.90
C GLY A 96 -3.03 -4.48 -12.14
N LYS A 97 -2.24 -4.77 -13.18
CA LYS A 97 -2.72 -5.24 -14.50
C LYS A 97 -1.97 -6.46 -15.04
N LYS A 98 -0.92 -6.94 -14.36
CA LYS A 98 -0.06 -8.02 -14.88
C LYS A 98 0.25 -9.14 -13.90
N MET A 99 -0.09 -9.00 -12.62
CA MET A 99 0.04 -10.08 -11.64
C MET A 99 -0.66 -11.33 -12.14
N GLN A 100 -0.11 -12.50 -11.82
CA GLN A 100 -0.68 -13.79 -12.16
C GLN A 100 -1.11 -14.50 -10.88
N PRO A 101 -2.22 -15.27 -10.91
CA PRO A 101 -2.64 -16.06 -9.77
C PRO A 101 -1.64 -17.17 -9.47
N THR A 102 -1.43 -17.44 -8.18
CA THR A 102 -0.55 -18.52 -7.73
C THR A 102 -1.34 -19.84 -7.66
N PRO A 103 -0.86 -20.93 -8.28
CA PRO A 103 -1.49 -22.23 -8.14
C PRO A 103 -1.58 -22.70 -6.67
N GLY A 104 -2.71 -23.30 -6.30
CA GLY A 104 -2.91 -23.88 -4.97
C GLY A 104 -3.45 -22.93 -3.90
N MET A 105 -3.73 -21.67 -4.25
CA MET A 105 -4.48 -20.74 -3.40
C MET A 105 -5.93 -21.19 -3.25
N LYS A 106 -6.53 -20.92 -2.07
CA LYS A 106 -7.92 -21.29 -1.79
C LYS A 106 -8.88 -20.25 -2.33
N LYS A 107 -8.57 -18.98 -2.07
CA LYS A 107 -9.36 -17.82 -2.46
C LYS A 107 -8.43 -16.75 -3.03
N THR A 108 -8.85 -16.13 -4.13
CA THR A 108 -8.08 -15.07 -4.78
C THR A 108 -8.96 -13.83 -4.94
N ILE A 109 -8.62 -12.76 -4.23
CA ILE A 109 -9.23 -11.45 -4.37
C ILE A 109 -8.61 -10.75 -5.57
N LEU A 110 -9.44 -10.38 -6.54
CA LEU A 110 -9.03 -9.66 -7.75
C LEU A 110 -9.35 -8.17 -7.56
N LEU A 111 -8.38 -7.40 -7.07
CA LEU A 111 -8.60 -6.00 -6.71
C LEU A 111 -8.72 -5.11 -7.95
N GLY A 112 -9.93 -4.62 -8.19
CA GLY A 112 -10.25 -3.68 -9.25
C GLY A 112 -10.56 -4.34 -10.58
N GLN A 113 -11.10 -3.53 -11.49
CA GLN A 113 -11.55 -3.94 -12.82
C GLN A 113 -10.44 -4.57 -13.67
N CYS A 114 -9.19 -4.15 -13.48
CA CYS A 114 -8.06 -4.68 -14.25
C CYS A 114 -7.83 -6.18 -13.96
N MET A 115 -7.66 -6.54 -12.69
CA MET A 115 -7.50 -7.94 -12.26
C MET A 115 -8.77 -8.76 -12.51
N SER A 116 -9.94 -8.19 -12.21
CA SER A 116 -11.23 -8.86 -12.42
C SER A 116 -11.48 -9.23 -13.88
N ARG A 117 -11.05 -8.38 -14.84
CA ARG A 117 -11.17 -8.68 -16.27
C ARG A 117 -10.10 -9.65 -16.75
N LEU A 118 -8.85 -9.47 -16.32
CA LEU A 118 -7.73 -10.31 -16.74
C LEU A 118 -7.93 -11.78 -16.34
N HIS A 119 -8.56 -12.03 -15.19
CA HIS A 119 -8.67 -13.36 -14.61
C HIS A 119 -10.09 -13.89 -14.49
N LYS A 120 -11.04 -13.34 -15.26
CA LYS A 120 -12.47 -13.72 -15.18
C LYS A 120 -12.71 -15.23 -15.25
N ASP A 121 -11.98 -15.92 -16.13
CA ASP A 121 -12.15 -17.35 -16.41
C ASP A 121 -10.81 -18.11 -16.22
N ASN A 122 -9.94 -17.63 -15.32
CA ASN A 122 -8.61 -18.23 -15.15
C ASN A 122 -8.72 -19.58 -14.39
N PRO A 123 -8.31 -20.71 -15.00
CA PRO A 123 -8.47 -22.05 -14.42
C PRO A 123 -7.55 -22.33 -13.21
N VAL A 124 -6.53 -21.50 -12.99
CA VAL A 124 -5.63 -21.60 -11.82
C VAL A 124 -6.35 -21.18 -10.54
N ILE A 125 -7.32 -20.27 -10.65
CA ILE A 125 -8.03 -19.72 -9.50
C ILE A 125 -9.14 -20.69 -9.09
N LYS A 126 -9.07 -21.18 -7.85
CA LYS A 126 -10.09 -22.08 -7.29
C LYS A 126 -11.38 -21.34 -6.94
N GLU A 127 -11.27 -20.23 -6.21
CA GLU A 127 -12.38 -19.36 -5.83
C GLU A 127 -11.99 -17.90 -6.10
N ALA A 128 -12.56 -17.31 -7.15
CA ALA A 128 -12.33 -15.93 -7.52
C ALA A 128 -13.28 -14.99 -6.76
N ILE A 129 -12.75 -13.93 -6.17
CA ILE A 129 -13.51 -12.86 -5.50
C ILE A 129 -13.24 -11.56 -6.25
N PRO A 130 -13.99 -11.26 -7.33
CA PRO A 130 -13.75 -10.08 -8.16
C PRO A 130 -14.31 -8.81 -7.52
N ILE A 131 -13.45 -7.82 -7.31
CA ILE A 131 -13.87 -6.47 -6.91
C ILE A 131 -13.92 -5.61 -8.18
N LYS A 132 -15.11 -5.44 -8.73
CA LYS A 132 -15.32 -4.66 -9.95
C LYS A 132 -15.25 -3.16 -9.61
N GLY A 133 -14.69 -2.35 -10.50
CA GLY A 133 -14.61 -0.88 -10.33
C GLY A 133 -13.24 -0.29 -10.66
N CYS A 134 -13.20 1.00 -10.96
CA CYS A 134 -11.99 1.75 -11.32
C CYS A 134 -12.08 3.23 -10.86
N PRO A 135 -11.66 3.57 -9.62
CA PRO A 135 -11.24 2.64 -8.57
C PRO A 135 -12.41 1.79 -8.00
N PRO A 136 -12.12 0.65 -7.37
CA PRO A 136 -13.13 -0.15 -6.67
C PRO A 136 -13.81 0.62 -5.54
N ASP A 137 -15.10 0.35 -5.32
CA ASP A 137 -15.87 0.92 -4.21
C ASP A 137 -15.36 0.35 -2.88
N PRO A 138 -15.11 1.18 -1.84
CA PRO A 138 -14.71 0.69 -0.53
C PRO A 138 -15.62 -0.37 0.10
N LYS A 139 -16.94 -0.32 -0.15
CA LYS A 139 -17.89 -1.32 0.34
C LYS A 139 -17.69 -2.68 -0.30
N ASP A 140 -17.41 -2.69 -1.61
CA ASP A 140 -17.13 -3.93 -2.35
C ASP A 140 -15.81 -4.56 -1.88
N ILE A 141 -14.83 -3.73 -1.51
CA ILE A 141 -13.57 -4.20 -0.91
C ILE A 141 -13.84 -4.90 0.42
N ILE A 142 -14.62 -4.29 1.32
CA ILE A 142 -14.99 -4.88 2.60
C ILE A 142 -15.73 -6.20 2.40
N GLN A 143 -16.72 -6.23 1.50
CA GLN A 143 -17.47 -7.46 1.21
C GLN A 143 -16.54 -8.58 0.72
N ALA A 144 -15.58 -8.26 -0.15
CA ALA A 144 -14.61 -9.24 -0.64
C ALA A 144 -13.66 -9.74 0.45
N LEU A 145 -13.20 -8.86 1.35
CA LEU A 145 -12.40 -9.25 2.51
C LEU A 145 -13.19 -10.20 3.43
N HIS A 146 -14.43 -9.87 3.76
CA HIS A 146 -15.32 -10.74 4.55
C HIS A 146 -15.56 -12.08 3.87
N GLN A 147 -15.83 -12.09 2.56
CA GLN A 147 -15.98 -13.32 1.78
C GLN A 147 -14.71 -14.18 1.83
N ALA A 148 -13.53 -13.56 1.86
CA ALA A 148 -12.26 -14.26 2.02
C ALA A 148 -11.99 -14.78 3.45
N GLY A 149 -12.83 -14.44 4.42
CA GLY A 149 -12.64 -14.80 5.84
C GLY A 149 -11.79 -13.79 6.62
N ILE A 150 -11.56 -12.59 6.05
CA ILE A 150 -10.85 -11.49 6.68
C ILE A 150 -11.91 -10.53 7.24
N ASP A 151 -12.15 -10.60 8.56
CA ASP A 151 -13.12 -9.80 9.31
C ASP A 151 -12.66 -8.34 9.49
N ALA A 152 -12.59 -7.61 8.38
CA ALA A 152 -12.18 -6.21 8.34
C ALA A 152 -13.28 -5.28 8.84
N ASP A 153 -12.91 -4.29 9.67
CA ASP A 153 -13.86 -3.29 10.16
C ASP A 153 -14.23 -2.28 9.05
N PRO A 154 -15.51 -2.18 8.65
CA PRO A 154 -15.95 -1.21 7.65
C PRO A 154 -15.63 0.24 8.01
N ALA A 155 -15.56 0.57 9.30
CA ALA A 155 -15.29 1.92 9.78
C ALA A 155 -13.91 2.46 9.34
N LEU A 156 -12.98 1.58 8.98
CA LEU A 156 -11.68 1.96 8.42
C LEU A 156 -11.80 2.63 7.04
N PHE A 157 -12.81 2.26 6.25
CA PHE A 157 -13.01 2.82 4.91
C PHE A 157 -13.91 4.06 4.93
N GLU A 158 -14.79 4.20 5.92
CA GLU A 158 -15.60 5.41 6.12
C GLU A 158 -14.74 6.65 6.42
N LYS A 159 -13.54 6.43 6.97
CA LYS A 159 -12.57 7.49 7.31
C LYS A 159 -11.38 7.50 6.37
N ALA A 160 -11.53 6.99 5.15
CA ALA A 160 -10.46 6.89 4.15
C ALA A 160 -9.69 8.21 3.98
N ASP A 161 -10.39 9.33 3.91
CA ASP A 161 -9.80 10.66 3.72
C ASP A 161 -9.01 11.16 4.94
N GLN A 162 -9.27 10.62 6.13
CA GLN A 162 -8.60 11.00 7.38
C GLN A 162 -7.37 10.13 7.67
N LEU A 163 -7.19 9.00 6.98
CA LEU A 163 -6.07 8.10 7.23
C LEU A 163 -4.68 8.71 7.02
N PRO A 164 -4.44 9.61 6.05
CA PRO A 164 -3.19 10.35 6.00
C PRO A 164 -2.89 11.11 7.31
N GLY A 165 -3.94 11.63 7.96
CA GLY A 165 -3.86 12.30 9.26
C GLY A 165 -3.38 11.41 10.40
N PHE A 166 -3.62 10.09 10.34
CA PHE A 166 -3.09 9.15 11.35
C PHE A 166 -1.55 9.18 11.39
N PHE A 167 -0.90 9.30 10.23
CA PHE A 167 0.55 9.40 10.17
C PHE A 167 1.09 10.74 10.70
N MET A 168 0.23 11.74 10.92
CA MET A 168 0.64 13.03 11.48
C MET A 168 0.87 12.98 13.00
N ALA A 169 0.33 11.97 13.70
CA ALA A 169 0.53 11.81 15.14
C ALA A 169 2.01 11.75 15.56
N ARG A 170 2.91 11.31 14.66
CA ARG A 170 4.37 11.29 14.90
C ARG A 170 5.02 12.68 15.02
N TYR A 171 4.28 13.73 14.66
CA TYR A 171 4.69 15.12 14.75
C TYR A 171 4.07 15.86 15.92
N GLN A 172 3.11 15.23 16.62
CA GLN A 172 2.48 15.82 17.78
C GLN A 172 3.54 16.13 18.85
N ASP A 173 3.43 17.31 19.45
CA ASP A 173 4.31 17.82 20.51
C ASP A 173 5.80 17.96 20.12
N LYS A 174 6.13 17.90 18.81
CA LYS A 174 7.49 18.13 18.32
C LYS A 174 7.76 19.61 18.14
N PRO A 175 8.72 20.22 18.86
CA PRO A 175 9.01 21.64 18.75
C PRO A 175 9.54 22.04 17.37
N GLU A 176 10.07 21.10 16.59
CA GLU A 176 10.53 21.33 15.21
C GLU A 176 9.40 21.32 14.18
N PHE A 177 8.18 20.91 14.57
CA PHE A 177 7.03 20.88 13.68
C PHE A 177 6.15 22.12 13.87
N ASP A 178 6.21 23.04 12.91
CA ASP A 178 5.37 24.23 12.89
C ASP A 178 4.15 24.03 11.97
N GLU A 179 2.96 23.92 12.58
CA GLU A 179 1.69 23.76 11.86
C GLU A 179 1.37 24.95 10.94
N ALA A 180 1.92 26.15 11.20
CA ALA A 180 1.66 27.33 10.39
C ALA A 180 2.13 27.16 8.94
N PHE A 181 3.15 26.35 8.68
CA PHE A 181 3.63 26.07 7.31
C PHE A 181 2.67 25.23 6.46
N PHE A 182 1.60 24.69 7.05
CA PHE A 182 0.68 23.76 6.38
C PHE A 182 -0.75 24.27 6.32
N ARG A 183 -0.97 25.55 6.63
CA ARG A 183 -2.28 26.22 6.49
C ARG A 183 -2.24 27.15 5.27
N ILE A 184 -3.36 27.24 4.57
CA ILE A 184 -3.57 28.25 3.52
C ILE A 184 -4.46 29.33 4.16
N GLU A 185 -3.99 30.58 4.17
CA GLU A 185 -4.78 31.76 4.56
C GLU A 185 -5.71 32.23 3.44
#